data_AF-A0A9P6DV55-F1
#
_entry.id   AF-A0A9P6DV55-F1
#
_cell.length_a   1.000
_cell.length_b   1.000
_cell.length_c   1.000
_cell.angle_alpha   90.00
_cell.angle_beta   90.00
_cell.angle_gamma   90.00
#
_symmetry.space_group_name_H-M   'P 1'
#
loop_
_entity.id
_entity.type
_entity.pdbx_description
1 polymer ?
#
loop_
_entity_poly.entity_id
_entity_poly.type
_entity_poly.pdbx_seq_one_letter_code
_entity_poly.pdbx_strand_id
1 'polypeptide(L)' 'NPYEGHPHLSPLQAEILGEYVKLSRALKSLTALTRKLNESPNDALLLQLRSLERQMGLVLTLFKASVWSL' A
#
# COMPACT_ATOMS: atom_id res chain seq x y z
N ASN A 1 18.25 -19.51 -17.29
CA ASN A 1 18.79 -18.81 -16.10
C ASN A 1 20.06 -18.08 -16.52
N PRO A 2 20.29 -16.78 -16.24
CA PRO A 2 21.49 -16.06 -16.71
C PRO A 2 22.82 -16.67 -16.25
N TYR A 3 22.79 -17.62 -15.31
CA TYR A 3 23.97 -18.33 -14.81
C TYR A 3 24.11 -19.77 -15.33
N GLU A 4 23.19 -20.27 -16.17
CA GLU A 4 23.31 -21.60 -16.78
C GLU A 4 24.53 -21.68 -17.69
N GLY A 5 25.40 -22.67 -17.46
CA GLY A 5 26.59 -22.89 -18.28
C GLY A 5 27.78 -21.98 -17.97
N HIS A 6 27.76 -21.24 -16.86
CA HIS A 6 28.91 -20.43 -16.45
C HIS A 6 30.12 -21.33 -16.13
N PRO A 7 31.29 -21.13 -16.78
CA PRO A 7 32.43 -22.06 -16.70
C PRO A 7 33.07 -22.18 -15.30
N HIS A 8 32.75 -21.27 -14.38
CA HIS A 8 33.25 -21.25 -13.01
C HIS A 8 32.18 -21.64 -11.96
N LEU A 9 30.96 -21.96 -12.38
CA LEU A 9 29.85 -22.30 -11.47
C LEU A 9 29.44 -23.75 -11.67
N SER A 10 29.30 -24.47 -10.56
CA SER A 10 28.63 -25.78 -10.57
C SER A 10 27.16 -25.61 -11.00
N PRO A 11 26.55 -26.59 -11.69
CA PRO A 11 25.15 -26.52 -12.11
C PRO A 11 24.19 -26.12 -10.99
N LEU A 12 24.41 -26.65 -9.78
CA LEU A 12 23.61 -26.34 -8.59
C LEU A 12 23.76 -24.87 -8.14
N GLN A 13 24.98 -24.34 -8.21
CA GLN A 13 25.25 -22.95 -7.81
C GLN A 13 24.57 -21.96 -8.77
N ALA A 14 24.58 -22.27 -10.07
CA ALA A 14 23.88 -21.49 -11.07
C ALA A 14 22.36 -21.46 -10.82
N GLU A 15 21.76 -22.62 -10.53
CA GLU A 15 20.34 -22.74 -10.19
C GLU A 15 19.96 -21.90 -8.97
N ILE A 16 20.71 -22.06 -7.86
CA ILE A 16 20.47 -21.31 -6.62
C ILE A 16 20.57 -19.80 -6.88
N LEU A 17 21.60 -19.32 -7.60
CA LEU A 17 21.71 -17.90 -7.93
C LEU A 17 20.51 -17.41 -8.75
N GLY A 18 20.00 -18.24 -9.67
CA GLY A 18 18.80 -17.95 -10.44
C GLY A 18 17.58 -17.74 -9.55
N GLU A 19 17.38 -18.60 -8.56
CA GLU A 19 16.29 -18.48 -7.58
C GLU A 19 16.46 -17.25 -6.69
N TYR A 20 17.67 -16.93 -6.25
CA TYR A 20 17.94 -15.69 -5.49
C TYR A 20 17.65 -14.43 -6.32
N VAL A 21 17.93 -14.44 -7.62
CA VAL A 21 17.56 -13.32 -8.50
C VAL A 21 16.04 -13.18 -8.60
N LYS A 22 15.29 -14.28 -8.71
CA LYS A 22 13.82 -14.25 -8.69
C LYS A 22 13.30 -13.69 -7.36
N LEU A 23 13.82 -14.17 -6.24
CA LEU A 23 13.45 -13.70 -4.90
C LEU A 23 13.75 -12.20 -4.71
N SER A 24 14.93 -11.75 -5.11
CA SER A 24 15.30 -10.33 -4.98
C SER A 24 14.42 -9.42 -5.84
N ARG A 25 14.01 -9.87 -7.04
CA ARG A 25 13.05 -9.14 -7.88
C ARG A 25 11.66 -9.10 -7.26
N ALA A 26 11.20 -10.21 -6.69
CA ALA A 26 9.93 -10.25 -5.96
C ALA A 26 9.95 -9.30 -4.76
N LEU A 27 11.04 -9.30 -3.98
CA LEU A 27 11.22 -8.39 -2.84
C LEU A 27 11.22 -6.92 -3.27
N LYS A 28 11.94 -6.58 -4.35
CA LYS A 28 11.92 -5.21 -4.92
C LYS A 28 10.54 -4.79 -5.39
N SER A 29 9.76 -5.71 -5.95
CA SER A 29 8.39 -5.44 -6.39
C SER A 29 7.48 -5.22 -5.18
N LEU A 30 7.62 -6.03 -4.13
CA LEU A 30 6.88 -5.88 -2.89
C LEU A 30 7.18 -4.55 -2.20
N THR A 31 8.45 -4.16 -2.08
CA THR A 31 8.81 -2.87 -1.48
C THR A 31 8.29 -1.69 -2.29
N ALA A 32 8.31 -1.78 -3.63
CA ALA A 32 7.72 -0.75 -4.50
C ALA A 32 6.20 -0.66 -4.33
N LEU A 33 5.49 -1.79 -4.19
CA LEU A 33 4.05 -1.81 -3.93
C LEU A 33 3.72 -1.25 -2.55
N THR A 34 4.46 -1.65 -1.50
CA THR A 34 4.29 -1.11 -0.15
C THR A 34 4.53 0.39 -0.13
N ARG A 35 5.56 0.87 -0.81
CA ARG A 35 5.84 2.30 -0.96
C ARG A 35 4.69 3.02 -1.67
N LYS A 36 4.18 2.48 -2.78
CA LYS A 36 3.04 3.04 -3.50
C LYS A 36 1.79 3.12 -2.62
N LEU A 37 1.48 2.06 -1.87
CA LEU A 37 0.37 2.03 -0.92
C LEU A 37 0.50 3.08 0.19
N ASN A 38 1.73 3.30 0.67
CA ASN A 38 2.00 4.28 1.72
C ASN A 38 2.01 5.73 1.20
N GLU A 39 2.50 5.94 -0.03
CA GLU A 39 2.55 7.26 -0.69
C GLU A 39 1.22 7.68 -1.31
N SER A 40 0.28 6.76 -1.55
CA SER A 40 -1.09 7.08 -1.92
C SER A 40 -2.00 6.99 -0.68
N PRO A 41 -2.00 7.99 0.22
CA PRO A 41 -3.11 8.12 1.15
C PRO A 41 -4.38 8.17 0.31
N ASN A 42 -5.40 7.43 0.74
CA ASN A 42 -6.58 7.21 -0.07
C ASN A 42 -7.40 8.51 -0.09
N ASP A 43 -7.03 9.47 -0.94
CA ASP A 43 -7.61 10.82 -1.01
C ASP A 43 -9.12 10.77 -1.21
N ALA A 44 -9.60 9.77 -1.95
CA ALA A 44 -11.01 9.47 -2.10
C ALA A 44 -11.68 9.16 -0.74
N LEU A 45 -11.03 8.36 0.11
CA LEU A 45 -11.51 8.06 1.46
C LEU A 45 -11.49 9.31 2.34
N LEU A 46 -10.43 10.14 2.27
CA LEU A 46 -10.36 11.40 3.02
C LEU A 46 -11.47 12.38 2.61
N LEU A 47 -11.78 12.47 1.31
CA LEU A 47 -12.89 13.29 0.81
C LEU A 47 -14.25 12.79 1.31
N GLN A 48 -14.45 11.47 1.32
CA GLN A 48 -15.65 10.85 1.88
C GLN A 48 -15.80 11.13 3.38
N LEU A 49 -14.71 10.97 4.16
CA LEU A 49 -14.72 11.28 5.59
C LEU A 49 -15.01 12.76 5.86
N ARG A 50 -14.40 13.68 5.10
CA ARG A 50 -14.69 15.12 5.22
C ARG A 50 -16.14 15.46 4.89
N SER A 51 -16.75 14.77 3.93
CA SER A 51 -18.16 14.95 3.62
C SER A 51 -19.05 14.53 4.78
N LEU A 52 -18.75 13.36 5.35
CA LEU A 52 -19.47 12.81 6.49
C LEU A 52 -19.34 13.71 7.74
N GLU A 53 -18.14 14.22 8.00
CA GLU A 53 -17.87 15.19 9.08
C GLU A 53 -18.76 16.43 8.98
N ARG A 54 -18.89 17.03 7.78
CA ARG A 54 -19.76 18.20 7.59
C ARG A 54 -21.24 17.88 7.85
N GLN A 55 -21.70 16.72 7.39
CA GLN A 55 -23.08 16.29 7.59
C GLN A 55 -23.38 16.04 9.08
N MET A 56 -22.48 15.35 9.78
CA MET A 56 -22.62 15.11 11.22
C MET A 56 -22.50 16.38 12.05
N GLY A 57 -21.62 17.31 11.66
CA GLY A 57 -21.53 18.63 12.28
C GLY A 57 -22.84 19.42 12.17
N LEU A 58 -23.52 19.35 11.02
CA LEU A 58 -24.83 19.97 10.85
C LEU A 58 -25.89 19.30 11.74
N VAL A 59 -25.94 17.96 11.76
CA VAL A 59 -26.89 17.23 12.63
C VAL A 59 -26.67 17.58 14.10
N LEU A 60 -25.41 17.63 14.56
CA LEU A 60 -25.07 17.98 15.93
C LEU A 60 -25.47 19.42 16.27
N THR A 61 -25.20 20.38 15.39
CA THR A 61 -25.56 21.79 15.62
C THR A 61 -27.08 21.97 15.68
N LEU A 62 -27.83 21.36 14.77
CA LEU A 62 -29.30 21.38 14.78
C LEU A 62 -29.87 20.71 16.03
N PHE A 63 -29.32 19.56 16.42
CA PHE A 63 -29.72 18.86 17.63
C PHE A 63 -29.49 19.73 18.88
N LYS A 64 -28.30 20.33 19.01
CA LYS A 64 -28.02 21.26 20.12
C LYS A 64 -29.01 22.42 20.11
N ALA A 65 -29.24 23.06 18.96
CA ALA A 65 -30.21 24.15 18.84
C ALA A 65 -31.62 23.72 19.28
N SER A 66 -32.07 22.51 18.90
CA SER A 66 -33.39 22.01 19.33
C SER A 66 -33.50 21.79 20.84
N VAL A 67 -32.41 21.41 21.51
CA VAL A 67 -32.39 21.24 22.97
C VAL A 67 -32.45 22.60 23.67
N TRP A 68 -31.71 23.60 23.17
CA TRP A 68 -31.72 24.96 23.75
C TRP A 68 -33.01 25.74 23.46
N SER A 69 -33.77 25.34 22.43
CA SER A 69 -35.06 25.94 22.08
C SER A 69 -36.21 25.42 22.94
N LEU A 70 -35.99 24.38 23.76
CA LEU A 70 -36.96 23.80 24.67
C LEU A 70 -36.76 24.35 26.09
#